data_AF-A0A1S2LRP2-F1
#
_entry.id   AF-A0A1S2LRP2-F1
#
_cell.length_a   1.000
_cell.length_b   1.000
_cell.length_c   1.000
_cell.angle_alpha   90.00
_cell.angle_beta   90.00
_cell.angle_gamma   90.00
#
_symmetry.space_group_name_H-M   'P 1'
#
loop_
_entity.id
_entity.type
_entity.pdbx_description
1 polymer ?
#
loop_
_entity_poly.entity_id
_entity_poly.type
_entity_poly.pdbx_seq_one_letter_code
_entity_poly.pdbx_strand_id
1 'polypeptide(L)'
;MKNSWTNTISGFARIKIVGKYTELFLNRCIREKVSIWHIRRVGEETMVCYVALEDVKRIRPIVKATKVKVYFIERKGAPFLLRRMISRGGFVGGVLSFIAILFVLSNMVWNISIDGASPKVEHQLTQAVNELGIKKGRFHFLLPSVEEIQMKVTSEIEEATWIGVTLNGTTYHFNVVEQTFPEKQAPVSPRHLVAKKKAIVYDIFVEQGQGKVTPNSFVEKGQMLISGFIGKEGKMEIAPAKGKILGEIWYKSNVSIPLVSEFATLTGESKKHYSISVLNVTLPIWGFGKPEFTEYEINEYSHNLRFLKWILPIKYNRKYFLEKETLIIEYSEEEAISIATLMAREELLKKLDKDAIIKGEKILHETIENGKVKLMIHYQVIEDIATSQPIIQGD
;
A
#
# COMPACT_ATOMS: atom_id res chain seq x y z
N MET A 1 -10.91 48.10 9.13
CA MET A 1 -11.27 47.01 10.06
C MET A 1 -9.98 46.31 10.48
N LYS A 2 -9.48 46.55 11.70
CA LYS A 2 -8.32 45.83 12.25
C LYS A 2 -8.85 44.59 12.99
N ASN A 3 -8.38 43.42 12.58
CA ASN A 3 -8.85 42.11 13.05
C ASN A 3 -8.86 42.01 14.59
N SER A 4 -9.98 41.58 15.15
CA SER A 4 -10.18 41.32 16.59
C SER A 4 -9.11 40.38 17.19
N TRP A 5 -8.47 39.55 16.35
CA TRP A 5 -7.46 38.57 16.77
C TRP A 5 -6.13 39.19 17.18
N THR A 6 -5.64 40.25 16.51
CA THR A 6 -4.34 40.86 16.85
C THR A 6 -4.36 41.51 18.23
N ASN A 7 -5.49 42.09 18.62
CA ASN A 7 -5.69 42.71 19.94
C ASN A 7 -5.68 41.69 21.09
N THR A 8 -5.97 40.41 20.81
CA THR A 8 -5.94 39.36 21.84
C THR A 8 -4.49 38.96 22.19
N ILE A 9 -3.60 39.03 21.20
CA ILE A 9 -2.17 38.72 21.33
C ILE A 9 -1.41 39.89 21.96
N SER A 10 -1.60 41.13 21.47
CA SER A 10 -0.94 42.32 22.02
C SER A 10 -1.55 42.83 23.33
N GLY A 11 -2.80 42.45 23.61
CA GLY A 11 -3.57 42.84 24.79
C GLY A 11 -4.25 44.20 24.65
N PHE A 12 -5.28 44.40 25.47
CA PHE A 12 -6.11 45.59 25.46
C PHE A 12 -6.54 45.99 26.87
N ALA A 13 -6.86 47.27 27.01
CA ALA A 13 -7.40 47.85 28.22
C ALA A 13 -8.79 48.44 27.94
N ARG A 14 -9.75 48.12 28.81
CA ARG A 14 -11.06 48.76 28.82
C ARG A 14 -10.97 50.04 29.64
N ILE A 15 -11.27 51.18 29.03
CA ILE A 15 -11.22 52.48 29.69
C ILE A 15 -12.62 53.09 29.82
N LYS A 16 -12.85 53.76 30.95
CA LYS A 16 -14.01 54.61 31.22
C LYS A 16 -13.56 56.05 31.18
N ILE A 17 -14.17 56.84 30.30
CA ILE A 17 -13.91 58.25 30.10
C ILE A 17 -15.07 59.01 30.73
N VAL A 18 -14.79 59.97 31.60
CA VAL A 18 -15.77 60.80 32.31
C VAL A 18 -15.45 62.28 32.12
N GLY A 19 -16.42 63.04 31.64
CA GLY A 19 -16.36 64.51 31.57
C GLY A 19 -17.15 65.09 30.40
N LYS A 20 -17.38 66.40 30.45
CA LYS A 20 -18.19 67.16 29.48
C LYS A 20 -17.72 67.11 28.01
N TYR A 21 -16.45 66.78 27.76
CA TYR A 21 -15.84 66.79 26.42
C TYR A 21 -15.35 65.40 25.95
N THR A 22 -16.14 64.34 26.20
CA THR A 22 -15.77 62.97 25.79
C THR A 22 -15.62 62.79 24.28
N GLU A 23 -16.38 63.52 23.47
CA GLU A 23 -16.29 63.49 22.00
C GLU A 23 -14.98 64.10 21.49
N LEU A 24 -14.53 65.19 22.11
CA LEU A 24 -13.24 65.80 21.81
C LEU A 24 -12.08 64.84 22.10
N PHE A 25 -12.19 64.04 23.16
CA PHE A 25 -11.22 62.99 23.47
C PHE A 25 -11.16 61.92 22.38
N LEU A 26 -12.30 61.41 21.90
CA LEU A 26 -12.34 60.42 20.81
C LEU A 26 -11.77 60.97 19.51
N ASN A 27 -12.13 62.20 19.14
CA ASN A 27 -11.61 62.85 17.93
C ASN A 27 -10.09 63.02 17.97
N ARG A 28 -9.54 63.35 19.14
CA ARG A 28 -8.08 63.40 19.33
C ARG A 28 -7.45 62.01 19.30
N CYS A 29 -8.08 60.99 19.87
CA CYS A 29 -7.59 59.61 19.74
C CYS A 29 -7.51 59.17 18.28
N ILE A 30 -8.51 59.49 17.46
CA ILE A 30 -8.50 59.18 16.02
C ILE A 30 -7.38 59.95 15.30
N ARG A 31 -7.23 61.25 15.59
CA ARG A 31 -6.19 62.10 14.98
C ARG A 31 -4.77 61.65 15.33
N GLU A 32 -4.55 61.25 16.58
CA GLU A 32 -3.28 60.71 17.06
C GLU A 32 -3.08 59.23 16.65
N LYS A 33 -3.96 58.65 15.82
CA LYS A 33 -3.90 57.23 15.40
C LYS A 33 -3.82 56.26 16.60
N VAL A 34 -4.56 56.55 17.67
CA VAL A 34 -4.73 55.65 18.82
C VAL A 34 -5.81 54.64 18.48
N SER A 35 -5.49 53.35 18.60
CA SER A 35 -6.40 52.27 18.26
C SER A 35 -7.48 52.14 19.33
N ILE A 36 -8.67 52.68 19.04
CA ILE A 36 -9.86 52.60 19.89
C ILE A 36 -10.98 51.80 19.19
N TRP A 37 -11.72 50.99 19.93
CA TRP A 37 -12.84 50.21 19.38
C TRP A 37 -13.93 49.93 20.44
N HIS A 38 -15.10 49.46 19.98
CA HIS A 38 -16.27 49.15 20.82
C HIS A 38 -16.64 50.30 21.77
N ILE A 39 -16.81 51.49 21.21
CA ILE A 39 -17.22 52.69 21.94
C ILE A 39 -18.70 52.56 22.32
N ARG A 40 -19.01 52.71 23.60
CA ARG A 40 -20.38 52.72 24.14
C ARG A 40 -20.57 53.91 25.06
N ARG A 41 -21.65 54.65 24.87
CA ARG A 41 -22.08 55.71 25.80
C ARG A 41 -22.88 55.07 26.93
N VAL A 42 -22.49 55.36 28.17
CA VAL A 42 -23.11 54.77 29.39
C VAL A 42 -23.85 55.84 30.22
N GLY A 43 -23.64 57.12 29.92
CA GLY A 43 -24.39 58.25 30.49
C GLY A 43 -24.15 59.55 29.71
N GLU A 44 -24.68 60.67 30.18
CA GLU A 44 -24.56 61.96 29.48
C GLU A 44 -23.11 62.41 29.34
N GLU A 45 -22.30 62.27 30.40
CA GLU A 45 -20.87 62.64 30.39
C GLU A 45 -19.93 61.43 30.51
N THR A 46 -20.40 60.21 30.21
CA THR A 46 -19.61 58.98 30.40
C THR A 46 -19.61 58.07 29.17
N MET A 47 -18.41 57.70 28.74
CA MET A 47 -18.17 56.76 27.64
C MET A 47 -17.21 55.65 28.05
N VAL A 48 -17.39 54.47 27.46
CA VAL A 48 -16.52 53.30 27.65
C VAL A 48 -16.02 52.85 26.29
N CYS A 49 -14.72 52.61 26.17
CA CYS A 49 -14.12 52.05 24.97
C CYS A 49 -12.95 51.14 25.31
N TYR A 50 -12.50 50.38 24.32
CA TYR A 50 -11.31 49.55 24.42
C TYR A 50 -10.15 50.20 23.68
N VAL A 51 -8.95 50.05 24.23
CA VAL A 51 -7.72 50.60 23.68
C VAL A 51 -6.64 49.54 23.67
N ALA A 52 -5.86 49.49 22.59
CA ALA A 52 -4.70 48.61 22.47
C ALA A 52 -3.68 48.93 23.58
N LEU A 53 -3.07 47.89 24.16
CA LEU A 53 -2.10 48.04 25.25
C LEU A 53 -0.89 48.91 24.84
N GLU A 54 -0.45 48.78 23.59
CA GLU A 54 0.64 49.58 22.99
C GLU A 54 0.34 51.09 23.00
N ASP A 55 -0.92 51.45 22.78
CA ASP A 55 -1.36 52.85 22.69
C ASP A 55 -1.76 53.44 24.05
N VAL A 56 -1.80 52.64 25.13
CA VAL A 56 -2.20 53.11 26.49
C VAL A 56 -1.34 54.27 26.98
N LYS A 57 -0.03 54.27 26.69
CA LYS A 57 0.87 55.37 27.08
C LYS A 57 0.55 56.67 26.33
N ARG A 58 0.05 56.56 25.09
CA ARG A 58 -0.27 57.68 24.19
C ARG A 58 -1.56 58.40 24.58
N ILE A 59 -2.39 57.79 25.44
CA ILE A 59 -3.62 58.40 25.97
C ILE A 59 -3.30 59.52 26.97
N ARG A 60 -2.22 59.42 27.74
CA ARG A 60 -1.90 60.38 28.81
C ARG A 60 -1.85 61.86 28.35
N PRO A 61 -1.18 62.22 27.23
CA PRO A 61 -1.21 63.60 26.72
C PRO A 61 -2.61 64.04 26.24
N ILE A 62 -3.40 63.12 25.67
CA ILE A 62 -4.75 63.40 25.17
C ILE A 62 -5.69 63.75 26.33
N VAL A 63 -5.60 63.00 27.44
CA VAL A 63 -6.37 63.26 28.67
C VAL A 63 -6.07 64.65 29.24
N LYS A 64 -4.78 65.00 29.35
CA LYS A 64 -4.36 66.32 29.84
C LYS A 64 -4.91 67.46 28.99
N ALA A 65 -4.96 67.28 27.68
CA ALA A 65 -5.37 68.33 26.75
C ALA A 65 -6.90 68.46 26.56
N THR A 66 -7.67 67.47 27.00
CA THR A 66 -9.15 67.45 26.87
C THR A 66 -9.89 67.61 28.19
N LYS A 67 -9.15 67.71 29.32
CA LYS A 67 -9.70 67.86 30.69
C LYS A 67 -10.71 66.77 31.08
N VAL A 68 -10.66 65.61 30.44
CA VAL A 68 -11.48 64.43 30.81
C VAL A 68 -10.75 63.59 31.86
N LYS A 69 -11.49 62.77 32.62
CA LYS A 69 -10.92 61.76 33.52
C LYS A 69 -11.01 60.39 32.88
N VAL A 70 -9.92 59.63 32.88
CA VAL A 70 -9.87 58.27 32.32
C VAL A 70 -9.54 57.26 33.42
N TYR A 71 -10.39 56.25 33.56
CA TYR A 71 -10.25 55.15 34.50
C TYR A 71 -10.06 53.83 33.74
N PHE A 72 -9.09 53.02 34.16
CA PHE A 72 -8.88 51.68 33.59
C PHE A 72 -9.75 50.69 34.34
N ILE A 73 -10.75 50.10 33.68
CA ILE A 73 -11.69 49.15 34.28
C ILE A 73 -11.14 47.72 34.25
N GLU A 74 -10.63 47.30 33.09
CA GLU A 74 -10.14 45.94 32.87
C GLU A 74 -8.86 45.96 32.03
N ARG A 75 -7.94 45.04 32.32
CA ARG A 75 -6.73 44.78 31.54
C ARG A 75 -6.75 43.30 31.14
N LYS A 76 -6.81 43.00 29.84
CA LYS A 76 -6.88 41.61 29.32
C LYS A 76 -5.90 41.44 28.16
N GLY A 77 -5.33 40.23 28.02
CA GLY A 77 -4.39 39.90 26.94
C GLY A 77 -3.28 38.93 27.35
N ALA A 78 -2.62 38.33 26.36
CA ALA A 78 -1.50 37.42 26.54
C ALA A 78 -0.36 37.94 27.45
N PRO A 79 0.12 39.20 27.35
CA PRO A 79 1.21 39.68 28.20
C PRO A 79 0.84 39.75 29.69
N PHE A 80 -0.43 39.99 30.02
CA PHE A 80 -0.89 39.98 31.42
C PHE A 80 -1.01 38.55 31.97
N LEU A 81 -1.41 37.59 31.12
CA LEU A 81 -1.49 36.18 31.47
C LEU A 81 -0.08 35.58 31.65
N LEU A 82 0.84 35.81 30.72
CA LEU A 82 2.25 35.39 30.80
C LEU A 82 2.93 35.93 32.06
N ARG A 83 2.73 37.20 32.40
CA ARG A 83 3.29 37.78 33.64
C ARG A 83 2.74 37.10 34.89
N ARG A 84 1.44 36.77 34.91
CA ARG A 84 0.81 36.03 36.01
C ARG A 84 1.32 34.60 36.10
N MET A 85 1.60 33.96 34.97
CA MET A 85 2.16 32.61 34.90
C MET A 85 3.62 32.60 35.38
N ILE A 86 4.47 33.52 34.93
CA ILE A 86 5.88 33.63 35.35
C ILE A 86 6.00 33.99 36.84
N SER A 87 5.07 34.77 37.39
CA SER A 87 5.07 35.10 38.83
C SER A 87 4.78 33.89 39.75
N ARG A 88 4.27 32.78 39.19
CA ARG A 88 4.03 31.53 39.92
C ARG A 88 5.21 30.61 39.68
N GLY A 89 6.08 30.45 40.69
CA GLY A 89 7.27 29.59 40.59
C GLY A 89 6.96 28.16 40.13
N GLY A 90 5.81 27.59 40.52
CA GLY A 90 5.39 26.26 40.07
C GLY A 90 5.14 26.14 38.57
N PHE A 91 4.71 27.20 37.89
CA PHE A 91 4.52 27.17 36.43
C PHE A 91 5.86 27.17 35.70
N VAL A 92 6.80 28.02 36.14
CA VAL A 92 8.16 28.05 35.57
C VAL A 92 8.88 26.73 35.81
N GLY A 93 8.78 26.17 37.02
CA GLY A 93 9.32 24.85 37.35
C GLY A 93 8.70 23.74 36.50
N GLY A 94 7.39 23.78 36.26
CA GLY A 94 6.70 22.84 35.37
C GLY A 94 7.19 22.92 33.93
N VAL A 95 7.36 24.12 33.37
CA VAL A 95 7.89 24.31 32.02
C VAL A 95 9.34 23.83 31.90
N LEU A 96 10.19 24.17 32.87
CA LEU A 96 11.58 23.70 32.90
C LEU A 96 11.67 22.18 33.03
N SER A 97 10.87 21.59 33.92
CA SER A 97 10.80 20.13 34.07
C SER A 97 10.28 19.46 32.81
N PHE A 98 9.29 20.04 32.14
CA PHE A 98 8.77 19.52 30.88
C PHE A 98 9.85 19.51 29.79
N ILE A 99 10.61 20.61 29.66
CA ILE A 99 11.74 20.69 28.71
C ILE A 99 12.83 19.67 29.08
N ALA A 100 13.17 19.53 30.37
CA ALA A 100 14.16 18.55 30.83
C ALA A 100 13.71 17.11 30.52
N ILE A 101 12.44 16.78 30.76
CA ILE A 101 11.85 15.48 30.42
C ILE A 101 11.89 15.26 28.91
N LEU A 102 11.51 16.24 28.09
CA LEU A 102 11.61 16.13 26.63
C LEU A 102 13.04 15.87 26.17
N PHE A 103 14.02 16.53 26.78
CA PHE A 103 15.43 16.30 26.44
C PHE A 103 15.88 14.87 26.80
N VAL A 104 15.50 14.37 27.97
CA VAL A 104 15.79 12.99 28.39
C VAL A 104 15.13 11.98 27.46
N LEU A 105 13.84 12.14 27.16
CA LEU A 105 13.09 11.21 26.31
C LEU A 105 13.53 11.28 24.84
N SER A 106 13.99 12.43 24.36
CA SER A 106 14.51 12.61 23.01
C SER A 106 15.90 12.01 22.81
N ASN A 107 16.63 11.75 23.90
CA ASN A 107 17.98 11.15 23.86
C ASN A 107 17.96 9.65 24.20
N MET A 108 16.80 8.99 24.12
CA MET A 108 16.59 7.61 24.53
C MET A 108 16.15 6.73 23.36
N VAL A 109 16.64 5.49 23.32
CA VAL A 109 16.23 4.48 22.35
C VAL A 109 14.81 4.01 22.64
N TRP A 110 13.87 4.32 21.76
CA TRP A 110 12.48 3.87 21.88
C TRP A 110 12.18 2.63 21.04
N ASN A 111 12.80 2.53 19.87
CA ASN A 111 12.55 1.44 18.96
C ASN A 111 13.82 0.97 18.23
N ILE A 112 13.82 -0.31 17.87
CA ILE A 112 14.84 -0.95 17.05
C ILE A 112 14.05 -1.69 15.97
N SER A 113 14.27 -1.34 14.71
CA SER A 113 13.64 -1.96 13.56
C SER A 113 14.70 -2.63 12.70
N ILE A 114 14.42 -3.85 12.28
CA ILE A 114 15.27 -4.66 11.42
C ILE A 114 14.47 -4.93 10.14
N ASP A 115 15.03 -4.52 9.00
CA ASP A 115 14.42 -4.67 7.68
C ASP A 115 15.35 -5.51 6.79
N GLY A 116 14.77 -6.39 5.97
CA GLY A 116 15.51 -7.20 4.98
C GLY A 116 16.21 -8.45 5.52
N ALA A 117 15.98 -8.83 6.79
CA ALA A 117 16.53 -10.04 7.38
C ALA A 117 15.53 -11.22 7.36
N SER A 118 16.03 -12.43 7.18
CA SER A 118 15.32 -13.68 7.46
C SER A 118 15.14 -13.86 8.97
N PRO A 119 14.16 -14.67 9.43
CA PRO A 119 13.91 -14.84 10.87
C PRO A 119 15.12 -15.33 11.67
N LYS A 120 16.02 -16.10 11.05
CA LYS A 120 17.26 -16.57 11.67
C LYS A 120 18.25 -15.41 11.89
N VAL A 121 18.49 -14.63 10.84
CA VAL A 121 19.43 -13.50 10.86
C VAL A 121 18.90 -12.36 11.74
N GLU A 122 17.59 -12.12 11.73
CA GLU A 122 16.94 -11.14 12.63
C GLU A 122 17.17 -11.50 14.10
N HIS A 123 17.09 -12.78 14.46
CA HIS A 123 17.35 -13.24 15.82
C HIS A 123 18.83 -13.06 16.21
N GLN A 124 19.76 -13.45 15.35
CA GLN A 124 21.21 -13.27 15.58
C GLN A 124 21.55 -11.78 15.73
N LEU A 125 21.01 -10.93 14.85
CA LEU A 125 21.18 -9.49 14.89
C LEU A 125 20.62 -8.88 16.17
N THR A 126 19.43 -9.33 16.60
CA THR A 126 18.84 -8.88 17.86
C THR A 126 19.73 -9.23 19.05
N GLN A 127 20.37 -10.41 19.05
CA GLN A 127 21.30 -10.81 20.11
C GLN A 127 22.56 -9.94 20.12
N ALA A 128 23.22 -9.77 18.97
CA ALA A 128 24.40 -8.92 18.81
C ALA A 128 24.14 -7.47 19.28
N VAL A 129 23.03 -6.88 18.82
CA VAL A 129 22.62 -5.51 19.20
C VAL A 129 22.34 -5.39 20.71
N ASN A 130 21.76 -6.45 21.32
CA ASN A 130 21.54 -6.50 22.76
C ASN A 130 22.85 -6.60 23.57
N GLU A 131 23.85 -7.32 23.08
CA GLU A 131 25.18 -7.45 23.70
C GLU A 131 25.95 -6.12 23.65
N LEU A 132 25.80 -5.36 22.56
CA LEU A 132 26.30 -4.00 22.43
C LEU A 132 25.57 -2.99 23.33
N GLY A 133 24.54 -3.42 24.06
CA GLY A 133 23.81 -2.60 25.01
C GLY A 133 22.73 -1.73 24.39
N ILE A 134 22.45 -1.87 23.08
CA ILE A 134 21.41 -1.13 22.37
C ILE A 134 20.06 -1.78 22.71
N LYS A 135 19.43 -1.25 23.76
CA LYS A 135 18.14 -1.74 24.28
C LYS A 135 17.16 -0.59 24.39
N LYS A 136 15.86 -0.91 24.30
CA LYS A 136 14.79 0.04 24.57
C LYS A 136 14.98 0.64 25.97
N GLY A 137 14.99 1.97 26.06
CA GLY A 137 15.21 2.71 27.31
C GLY A 137 16.65 3.12 27.60
N ARG A 138 17.62 2.78 26.74
CA ARG A 138 19.01 3.24 26.90
C ARG A 138 19.22 4.62 26.29
N PHE A 139 20.14 5.39 26.87
CA PHE A 139 20.51 6.70 26.33
C PHE A 139 21.50 6.59 25.19
N HIS A 140 21.30 7.38 24.13
CA HIS A 140 22.19 7.38 22.96
C HIS A 140 23.65 7.75 23.31
N PHE A 141 23.86 8.66 24.27
CA PHE A 141 25.20 9.09 24.68
C PHE A 141 26.02 8.01 25.44
N LEU A 142 25.38 6.92 25.88
CA LEU A 142 26.06 5.79 26.51
C LEU A 142 26.41 4.67 25.51
N LEU A 143 25.93 4.80 24.27
CA LEU A 143 26.11 3.80 23.23
C LEU A 143 27.29 4.15 22.33
N PRO A 144 27.93 3.14 21.70
CA PRO A 144 28.95 3.36 20.67
C PRO A 144 28.41 4.17 19.48
N SER A 145 29.29 4.72 18.66
CA SER A 145 28.87 5.44 17.46
C SER A 145 28.17 4.51 16.47
N VAL A 146 27.37 5.08 15.56
CA VAL A 146 26.63 4.29 14.55
C VAL A 146 27.59 3.48 13.69
N GLU A 147 28.75 4.04 13.36
CA GLU A 147 29.79 3.40 12.56
C GLU A 147 30.42 2.21 13.29
N GLU A 148 30.68 2.34 14.60
CA GLU A 148 31.21 1.26 15.42
C GLU A 148 30.20 0.12 15.58
N ILE A 149 28.92 0.45 15.76
CA ILE A 149 27.83 -0.52 15.82
C ILE A 149 27.74 -1.27 14.49
N GLN A 150 27.75 -0.54 13.37
CA GLN A 150 27.69 -1.14 12.04
C GLN A 150 28.83 -2.11 11.80
N MET A 151 30.07 -1.71 12.13
CA MET A 151 31.25 -2.54 11.96
C MET A 151 31.17 -3.83 12.78
N LYS A 152 30.82 -3.73 14.07
CA LYS A 152 30.73 -4.91 14.96
C LYS A 152 29.63 -5.88 14.52
N VAL A 153 28.44 -5.36 14.25
CA VAL A 153 27.29 -6.17 13.85
C VAL A 153 27.54 -6.86 12.51
N THR A 154 28.17 -6.18 11.55
CA THR A 154 28.53 -6.79 10.25
C THR A 154 29.60 -7.87 10.41
N SER A 155 30.52 -7.73 11.38
CA SER A 155 31.56 -8.74 11.61
C SER A 155 31.09 -10.00 12.34
N GLU A 156 30.00 -9.93 13.10
CA GLU A 156 29.48 -11.06 13.88
C GLU A 156 28.50 -11.95 13.10
N ILE A 157 27.93 -11.45 12.00
CA ILE A 157 26.89 -12.13 11.23
C ILE A 157 27.43 -12.48 9.84
N GLU A 158 27.99 -13.68 9.70
CA GLU A 158 28.60 -14.16 8.46
C GLU A 158 27.58 -14.35 7.32
N GLU A 159 26.31 -14.63 7.65
CA GLU A 159 25.24 -14.83 6.66
C GLU A 159 24.76 -13.52 5.99
N ALA A 160 25.14 -12.35 6.53
CA ALA A 160 24.86 -11.05 5.93
C ALA A 160 26.00 -10.60 5.02
N THR A 161 25.67 -10.07 3.84
CA THR A 161 26.65 -9.41 2.95
C THR A 161 27.02 -8.03 3.49
N TRP A 162 26.02 -7.32 4.01
CA TRP A 162 26.16 -5.98 4.54
C TRP A 162 24.99 -5.68 5.48
N ILE A 163 25.28 -4.97 6.58
CA ILE A 163 24.27 -4.48 7.51
C ILE A 163 24.45 -2.96 7.61
N GLY A 164 23.45 -2.21 7.17
CA GLY A 164 23.42 -0.75 7.32
C GLY A 164 22.77 -0.36 8.64
N VAL A 165 23.39 0.56 9.39
CA VAL A 165 22.83 1.08 10.63
C VAL A 165 22.56 2.56 10.48
N THR A 166 21.34 3.00 10.79
CA THR A 166 20.97 4.43 10.79
C THR A 166 20.18 4.79 12.03
N LEU A 167 20.44 5.98 12.58
CA LEU A 167 19.72 6.52 13.73
C LEU A 167 18.75 7.61 13.25
N ASN A 168 17.45 7.31 13.26
CA ASN A 168 16.40 8.26 12.91
C ASN A 168 15.71 8.73 14.19
N GLY A 169 16.16 9.87 14.72
CA GLY A 169 15.66 10.41 15.98
C GLY A 169 15.96 9.46 17.15
N THR A 170 14.94 8.75 17.61
CA THR A 170 15.03 7.80 18.74
C THR A 170 14.98 6.33 18.33
N THR A 171 15.00 6.04 17.03
CA THR A 171 14.86 4.69 16.48
C THR A 171 16.12 4.29 15.73
N TYR A 172 16.66 3.11 16.05
CA TYR A 172 17.71 2.48 15.26
C TYR A 172 17.08 1.62 14.17
N HIS A 173 17.50 1.86 12.92
CA HIS A 173 17.11 1.07 11.77
C HIS A 173 18.32 0.25 11.28
N PHE A 174 18.13 -1.06 11.19
CA PHE A 174 19.10 -2.01 10.67
C PHE A 174 18.59 -2.55 9.35
N ASN A 175 19.29 -2.27 8.26
CA ASN A 175 18.97 -2.77 6.93
C ASN A 175 19.93 -3.91 6.59
N VAL A 176 19.42 -5.12 6.46
CA VAL A 176 20.22 -6.32 6.20
C VAL A 176 20.12 -6.72 4.73
N VAL A 177 21.26 -6.98 4.11
CA VAL A 177 21.33 -7.60 2.79
C VAL A 177 21.97 -8.97 2.95
N GLU A 178 21.16 -10.02 2.86
CA GLU A 178 21.62 -11.41 3.03
C GLU A 178 22.44 -11.92 1.84
N GLN A 179 23.35 -12.86 2.11
CA GLN A 179 24.04 -13.59 1.05
C GLN A 179 23.10 -14.64 0.43
N THR A 180 22.84 -14.54 -0.87
CA THR A 180 22.07 -15.54 -1.60
C THR A 180 22.99 -16.65 -2.11
N PHE A 181 23.05 -17.76 -1.39
CA PHE A 181 23.63 -18.99 -1.95
C PHE A 181 22.60 -19.65 -2.88
N PRO A 182 22.99 -20.08 -4.09
CA PRO A 182 22.10 -20.92 -4.89
C PRO A 182 21.80 -22.20 -4.10
N GLU A 183 20.52 -22.50 -3.90
CA GLU A 183 20.10 -23.72 -3.21
C GLU A 183 20.77 -24.93 -3.86
N LYS A 184 21.48 -25.73 -3.07
CA LYS A 184 21.97 -27.03 -3.52
C LYS A 184 20.76 -27.89 -3.84
N GLN A 185 20.47 -28.07 -5.13
CA GLN A 185 19.39 -28.92 -5.59
C GLN A 185 19.55 -30.31 -4.97
N ALA A 186 18.48 -30.82 -4.38
CA ALA A 186 18.49 -32.15 -3.76
C ALA A 186 18.98 -33.21 -4.77
N PRO A 187 19.73 -34.23 -4.33
CA PRO A 187 20.16 -35.30 -5.21
C PRO A 187 18.93 -35.99 -5.81
N VAL A 188 18.86 -35.98 -7.15
CA VAL A 188 17.73 -36.55 -7.90
C VAL A 188 17.87 -38.08 -7.89
N SER A 189 16.79 -38.78 -7.55
CA SER A 189 16.76 -40.25 -7.59
C SER A 189 16.97 -40.78 -9.02
N PRO A 190 17.56 -41.98 -9.18
CA PRO A 190 17.70 -42.61 -10.49
C PRO A 190 16.37 -42.75 -11.22
N ARG A 191 16.34 -42.37 -12.49
CA ARG A 191 15.11 -42.28 -13.31
C ARG A 191 15.44 -42.37 -14.80
N HIS A 192 14.49 -42.86 -15.58
CA HIS A 192 14.45 -42.71 -17.03
C HIS A 192 13.74 -41.40 -17.40
N LEU A 193 13.96 -40.94 -18.64
CA LEU A 193 13.10 -39.96 -19.29
C LEU A 193 12.34 -40.66 -20.42
N VAL A 194 11.03 -40.52 -20.41
CA VAL A 194 10.12 -41.10 -21.42
C VAL A 194 9.26 -40.01 -22.05
N ALA A 195 8.67 -40.30 -23.20
CA ALA A 195 7.86 -39.35 -23.95
C ALA A 195 6.49 -39.14 -23.29
N LYS A 196 6.14 -37.89 -22.95
CA LYS A 196 4.82 -37.54 -22.37
C LYS A 196 3.69 -37.55 -23.40
N LYS A 197 4.01 -37.33 -24.67
CA LYS A 197 3.08 -37.21 -25.81
C LYS A 197 3.70 -37.83 -27.07
N LYS A 198 2.85 -38.16 -28.04
CA LYS A 198 3.31 -38.52 -29.39
C LYS A 198 3.90 -37.30 -30.09
N ALA A 199 5.08 -37.43 -30.69
CA ALA A 199 5.79 -36.31 -31.31
C ALA A 199 6.80 -36.79 -32.35
N ILE A 200 7.24 -35.90 -33.22
CA ILE A 200 8.47 -36.09 -34.00
C ILE A 200 9.61 -35.38 -33.26
N VAL A 201 10.69 -36.08 -32.95
CA VAL A 201 11.83 -35.50 -32.24
C VAL A 201 12.44 -34.39 -33.11
N TYR A 202 12.46 -33.17 -32.59
CA TYR A 202 13.02 -32.00 -33.26
C TYR A 202 14.48 -31.80 -32.86
N ASP A 203 14.77 -31.78 -31.56
CA ASP A 203 16.11 -31.58 -31.04
C ASP A 203 16.32 -32.37 -29.73
N ILE A 204 17.57 -32.78 -29.47
CA ILE A 204 17.93 -33.65 -28.35
C ILE A 204 19.11 -33.04 -27.61
N PHE A 205 18.89 -32.73 -26.33
CA PHE A 205 19.94 -32.32 -25.41
C PHE A 205 20.00 -33.28 -24.21
N VAL A 206 21.08 -34.05 -24.10
CA VAL A 206 21.30 -35.00 -22.99
C VAL A 206 22.42 -34.48 -22.10
N GLU A 207 22.10 -34.22 -20.83
CA GLU A 207 23.08 -33.84 -19.80
C GLU A 207 23.63 -35.08 -19.08
N GLN A 208 22.73 -36.02 -18.73
CA GLN A 208 23.07 -37.25 -18.01
C GLN A 208 22.16 -38.40 -18.47
N GLY A 209 22.73 -39.58 -18.70
CA GLY A 209 22.02 -40.76 -19.23
C GLY A 209 22.43 -41.11 -20.66
N GLN A 210 21.78 -42.13 -21.23
CA GLN A 210 22.02 -42.56 -22.60
C GLN A 210 20.79 -42.27 -23.47
N GLY A 211 20.93 -41.40 -24.48
CA GLY A 211 19.88 -41.14 -25.47
C GLY A 211 19.55 -42.39 -26.29
N LYS A 212 18.25 -42.70 -26.44
CA LYS A 212 17.75 -43.86 -27.20
C LYS A 212 17.04 -43.48 -28.51
N VAL A 213 16.89 -42.18 -28.77
CA VAL A 213 16.21 -41.64 -29.94
C VAL A 213 17.12 -40.73 -30.75
N THR A 214 16.79 -40.52 -32.02
CA THR A 214 17.51 -39.63 -32.95
C THR A 214 16.60 -38.49 -33.42
N PRO A 215 17.16 -37.34 -33.86
CA PRO A 215 16.36 -36.29 -34.48
C PRO A 215 15.57 -36.82 -35.68
N ASN A 216 14.36 -36.30 -35.88
CA ASN A 216 13.36 -36.73 -36.87
C ASN A 216 12.74 -38.12 -36.66
N SER A 217 13.02 -38.79 -35.53
CA SER A 217 12.31 -40.02 -35.18
C SER A 217 10.90 -39.73 -34.66
N PHE A 218 9.94 -40.57 -35.04
CA PHE A 218 8.60 -40.55 -34.45
C PHE A 218 8.63 -41.31 -33.12
N VAL A 219 8.10 -40.69 -32.07
CA VAL A 219 8.01 -41.29 -30.74
C VAL A 219 6.57 -41.37 -30.25
N GLU A 220 6.24 -42.48 -29.61
CA GLU A 220 4.93 -42.69 -28.97
C GLU A 220 4.96 -42.29 -27.50
N LYS A 221 3.76 -42.03 -26.94
CA LYS A 221 3.64 -41.73 -25.51
C LYS A 221 4.12 -42.93 -24.68
N GLY A 222 5.03 -42.68 -23.74
CA GLY A 222 5.65 -43.69 -22.89
C GLY A 222 6.93 -44.29 -23.45
N GLN A 223 7.31 -43.98 -24.70
CA GLN A 223 8.55 -44.49 -25.28
C GLN A 223 9.77 -43.93 -24.55
N MET A 224 10.77 -44.78 -24.33
CA MET A 224 12.02 -44.38 -23.68
C MET A 224 12.83 -43.43 -24.56
N LEU A 225 13.12 -42.25 -24.00
CA LEU A 225 13.86 -41.18 -24.65
C LEU A 225 15.33 -41.17 -24.19
N ILE A 226 15.53 -41.15 -22.87
CA ILE A 226 16.85 -41.18 -22.23
C ILE A 226 16.84 -42.26 -21.15
N SER A 227 17.75 -43.23 -21.27
CA SER A 227 17.96 -44.27 -20.28
C SER A 227 18.81 -43.75 -19.10
N GLY A 228 18.40 -44.09 -17.87
CA GLY A 228 19.22 -43.89 -16.67
C GLY A 228 20.35 -44.90 -16.51
N PHE A 229 20.38 -45.97 -17.33
CA PHE A 229 21.50 -46.90 -17.38
C PHE A 229 22.61 -46.34 -18.28
N ILE A 230 23.76 -46.02 -17.70
CA ILE A 230 24.94 -45.51 -18.39
C ILE A 230 25.98 -46.62 -18.44
N GLY A 231 26.43 -47.00 -19.64
CA GLY A 231 27.48 -48.00 -19.80
C GLY A 231 27.37 -48.84 -21.08
N LYS A 232 28.28 -49.82 -21.21
CA LYS A 232 28.23 -50.86 -22.26
C LYS A 232 27.88 -52.20 -21.60
N GLU A 233 27.37 -53.15 -22.38
CA GLU A 233 27.00 -54.49 -21.91
C GLU A 233 28.10 -55.09 -21.01
N GLY A 234 27.73 -55.41 -19.76
CA GLY A 234 28.62 -55.94 -18.73
C GLY A 234 29.04 -54.95 -17.62
N LYS A 235 28.91 -53.63 -17.82
CA LYS A 235 29.15 -52.60 -16.79
C LYS A 235 28.14 -51.46 -16.94
N MET A 236 26.96 -51.61 -16.34
CA MET A 236 25.93 -50.56 -16.31
C MET A 236 25.92 -49.87 -14.95
N GLU A 237 26.05 -48.56 -14.96
CA GLU A 237 25.84 -47.71 -13.78
C GLU A 237 24.47 -47.06 -13.85
N ILE A 238 23.81 -46.95 -12.69
CA ILE A 238 22.49 -46.34 -12.59
C ILE A 238 22.67 -44.86 -12.23
N ALA A 239 22.21 -43.98 -13.10
CA ALA A 239 22.28 -42.54 -12.93
C ALA A 239 20.89 -41.89 -13.12
N PRO A 240 20.66 -40.71 -12.53
CA PRO A 240 19.46 -39.93 -12.83
C PRO A 240 19.54 -39.38 -14.25
N ALA A 241 18.67 -39.85 -15.15
CA ALA A 241 18.59 -39.27 -16.48
C ALA A 241 18.18 -37.79 -16.41
N LYS A 242 18.94 -36.94 -17.10
CA LYS A 242 18.72 -35.50 -17.25
C LYS A 242 18.94 -35.11 -18.71
N GLY A 243 17.99 -34.39 -19.26
CA GLY A 243 18.04 -33.89 -20.62
C GLY A 243 16.72 -33.24 -21.00
N LYS A 244 16.75 -32.45 -22.06
CA LYS A 244 15.58 -31.87 -22.71
C LYS A 244 15.46 -32.49 -24.10
N ILE A 245 14.28 -33.01 -24.43
CA ILE A 245 13.99 -33.47 -25.78
C ILE A 245 12.85 -32.63 -26.32
N LEU A 246 13.15 -31.80 -27.32
CA LEU A 246 12.14 -31.00 -27.99
C LEU A 246 11.47 -31.85 -29.06
N GLY A 247 10.14 -31.95 -28.98
CA GLY A 247 9.31 -32.67 -29.93
C GLY A 247 8.37 -31.72 -30.66
N GLU A 248 8.21 -31.95 -31.96
CA GLU A 248 7.21 -31.30 -32.80
C GLU A 248 5.88 -32.05 -32.68
N ILE A 249 4.83 -31.33 -32.24
CA ILE A 249 3.50 -31.85 -31.96
C ILE A 249 2.45 -31.04 -32.72
N TRP A 250 1.45 -31.74 -33.25
CA TRP A 250 0.27 -31.11 -33.85
C TRP A 250 -0.89 -31.02 -32.87
N TYR A 251 -1.34 -29.81 -32.59
CA TYR A 251 -2.53 -29.52 -31.82
C TYR A 251 -3.69 -29.16 -32.74
N LYS A 252 -4.91 -29.56 -32.33
CA LYS A 252 -6.16 -29.14 -32.97
C LYS A 252 -6.93 -28.28 -31.99
N SER A 253 -7.29 -27.07 -32.41
CA SER A 253 -8.18 -26.19 -31.66
C SER A 253 -9.47 -26.00 -32.44
N ASN A 254 -10.60 -26.18 -31.76
CA ASN A 254 -11.94 -25.98 -32.32
C ASN A 254 -12.58 -24.83 -31.54
N VAL A 255 -12.82 -23.70 -32.20
CA VAL A 255 -13.43 -22.52 -31.58
C VAL A 255 -14.69 -22.15 -32.33
N SER A 256 -15.70 -21.73 -31.59
CA SER A 256 -16.96 -21.23 -32.16
C SER A 256 -17.32 -19.89 -31.55
N ILE A 257 -17.58 -18.91 -32.41
CA ILE A 257 -17.97 -17.55 -32.01
C ILE A 257 -19.30 -17.19 -32.67
N PRO A 258 -20.29 -16.68 -31.92
CA PRO A 258 -21.52 -16.17 -32.50
C PRO A 258 -21.31 -14.81 -33.17
N LEU A 259 -21.94 -14.60 -34.34
CA LEU A 259 -21.90 -13.33 -35.06
C LEU A 259 -22.61 -12.21 -34.28
N VAL A 260 -23.60 -12.56 -33.46
CA VAL A 260 -24.30 -11.62 -32.58
C VAL A 260 -24.04 -12.03 -31.14
N SER A 261 -23.47 -11.12 -30.35
CA SER A 261 -23.15 -11.35 -28.94
C SER A 261 -23.81 -10.29 -28.05
N GLU A 262 -24.41 -10.75 -26.97
CA GLU A 262 -25.01 -9.91 -25.95
C GLU A 262 -24.04 -9.77 -24.76
N PHE A 263 -23.66 -8.53 -24.43
CA PHE A 263 -22.79 -8.23 -23.31
C PHE A 263 -23.51 -7.36 -22.30
N ALA A 264 -23.62 -7.83 -21.06
CA ALA A 264 -24.07 -7.00 -19.95
C ALA A 264 -22.90 -6.12 -19.47
N THR A 265 -23.01 -4.82 -19.65
CA THR A 265 -22.05 -3.84 -19.12
C THR A 265 -22.66 -3.02 -18.01
N LEU A 266 -21.82 -2.48 -17.12
CA LEU A 266 -22.26 -1.54 -16.09
C LEU A 266 -22.21 -0.12 -16.66
N THR A 267 -23.30 0.63 -16.56
CA THR A 267 -23.38 2.02 -17.07
C THR A 267 -22.55 2.99 -16.23
N GLY A 268 -22.23 2.59 -14.99
CA GLY A 268 -21.54 3.42 -14.00
C GLY A 268 -22.50 4.12 -13.02
N GLU A 269 -23.78 4.18 -13.35
CA GLU A 269 -24.81 4.67 -12.44
C GLU A 269 -25.03 3.69 -11.28
N SER A 270 -25.15 4.24 -10.07
CA SER A 270 -25.30 3.42 -8.87
C SER A 270 -26.17 4.06 -7.80
N LYS A 271 -27.06 3.26 -7.22
CA LYS A 271 -27.86 3.63 -6.06
C LYS A 271 -27.35 2.90 -4.82
N LYS A 272 -27.17 3.64 -3.71
CA LYS A 272 -26.54 3.13 -2.48
C LYS A 272 -27.56 3.07 -1.36
N HIS A 273 -27.72 1.89 -0.76
CA HIS A 273 -28.54 1.69 0.42
C HIS A 273 -27.64 1.33 1.60
N TYR A 274 -27.93 1.95 2.74
CA TYR A 274 -27.18 1.80 3.97
C TYR A 274 -28.08 1.19 5.03
N SER A 275 -27.60 0.14 5.69
CA SER A 275 -28.33 -0.51 6.78
C SER A 275 -27.38 -0.90 7.91
N ILE A 276 -27.90 -0.93 9.13
CA ILE A 276 -27.22 -1.52 10.27
C ILE A 276 -27.97 -2.80 10.64
N SER A 277 -27.24 -3.91 10.76
CA SER A 277 -27.77 -5.15 11.33
C SER A 277 -27.30 -5.29 12.76
N VAL A 278 -28.25 -5.46 13.69
CA VAL A 278 -27.97 -5.80 15.08
C VAL A 278 -28.49 -7.21 15.31
N LEU A 279 -27.58 -8.15 15.57
CA LEU A 279 -27.86 -9.60 15.59
C LEU A 279 -28.59 -10.07 14.31
N ASN A 280 -29.91 -10.26 14.38
CA ASN A 280 -30.76 -10.78 13.30
C ASN A 280 -31.70 -9.72 12.70
N VAL A 281 -31.69 -8.50 13.23
CA VAL A 281 -32.58 -7.42 12.77
C VAL A 281 -31.77 -6.45 11.92
N THR A 282 -32.20 -6.23 10.68
CA THR A 282 -31.57 -5.28 9.75
C THR A 282 -32.44 -4.03 9.64
N LEU A 283 -31.89 -2.89 10.05
CA LEU A 283 -32.54 -1.60 10.04
C LEU A 283 -31.96 -0.74 8.89
N PRO A 284 -32.77 -0.37 7.88
CA PRO A 284 -32.33 0.57 6.84
C PRO A 284 -32.19 1.97 7.43
N ILE A 285 -31.08 2.65 7.11
CA ILE A 285 -30.75 3.98 7.62
C ILE A 285 -30.92 5.02 6.53
N TRP A 286 -30.52 4.68 5.30
CA TRP A 286 -30.48 5.62 4.18
C TRP A 286 -30.57 4.89 2.85
N GLY A 287 -31.03 5.58 1.81
CA GLY A 287 -31.26 5.02 0.48
C GLY A 287 -32.54 4.21 0.47
N PHE A 288 -33.66 4.86 0.79
CA PHE A 288 -34.97 4.22 0.77
C PHE A 288 -35.54 4.16 -0.66
N GLY A 289 -36.49 3.25 -0.90
CA GLY A 289 -37.14 3.07 -2.19
C GLY A 289 -36.45 2.04 -3.08
N LYS A 290 -37.08 1.70 -4.22
CA LYS A 290 -36.49 0.80 -5.21
C LYS A 290 -35.52 1.56 -6.12
N PRO A 291 -34.48 0.93 -6.69
CA PRO A 291 -33.73 1.52 -7.80
C PRO A 291 -34.65 1.75 -8.99
N GLU A 292 -34.41 2.81 -9.76
CA GLU A 292 -35.15 3.14 -11.00
C GLU A 292 -34.56 2.44 -12.23
N PHE A 293 -33.58 1.55 -12.04
CA PHE A 293 -32.90 0.81 -13.09
C PHE A 293 -33.75 -0.36 -13.57
N THR A 294 -33.85 -0.53 -14.90
CA THR A 294 -34.55 -1.65 -15.53
C THR A 294 -33.86 -2.98 -15.21
N GLU A 295 -32.54 -3.03 -15.39
CA GLU A 295 -31.67 -4.14 -15.02
C GLU A 295 -30.55 -3.64 -14.11
N TYR A 296 -30.21 -4.41 -13.07
CA TYR A 296 -29.16 -4.03 -12.13
C TYR A 296 -28.53 -5.24 -11.46
N GLU A 297 -27.28 -5.07 -11.02
CA GLU A 297 -26.56 -6.01 -10.16
C GLU A 297 -26.45 -5.47 -8.75
N ILE A 298 -26.59 -6.38 -7.76
CA ILE A 298 -26.53 -6.03 -6.35
C ILE A 298 -25.19 -6.46 -5.78
N ASN A 299 -24.39 -5.50 -5.33
CA ASN A 299 -23.17 -5.74 -4.57
C ASN A 299 -23.38 -5.36 -3.10
N GLU A 300 -23.21 -6.33 -2.21
CA GLU A 300 -23.38 -6.14 -0.77
C GLU A 300 -22.05 -6.25 -0.02
N TYR A 301 -21.75 -5.23 0.78
CA TYR A 301 -20.58 -5.18 1.66
C TYR A 301 -21.04 -5.10 3.10
N SER A 302 -20.57 -6.01 3.94
CA SER A 302 -20.88 -6.05 5.37
C SER A 302 -19.60 -5.89 6.19
N HIS A 303 -19.57 -4.88 7.06
CA HIS A 303 -18.45 -4.62 7.97
C HIS A 303 -18.90 -4.79 9.42
N ASN A 304 -18.24 -5.69 10.14
CA ASN A 304 -18.45 -5.83 11.58
C ASN A 304 -17.83 -4.64 12.32
N LEU A 305 -18.59 -3.96 13.18
CA LEU A 305 -18.04 -2.93 14.04
C LEU A 305 -17.19 -3.58 15.14
N ARG A 306 -15.95 -3.12 15.30
CA ARG A 306 -15.03 -3.61 16.32
C ARG A 306 -14.74 -2.51 17.32
N PHE A 307 -14.66 -2.88 18.60
CA PHE A 307 -14.17 -2.03 19.66
C PHE A 307 -12.97 -2.71 20.33
N LEU A 308 -11.77 -2.16 20.12
CA LEU A 308 -10.49 -2.81 20.43
C LEU A 308 -10.43 -4.25 19.85
N LYS A 309 -10.32 -5.26 20.72
CA LYS A 309 -10.24 -6.69 20.37
C LYS A 309 -11.61 -7.36 20.31
N TRP A 310 -12.71 -6.65 20.61
CA TRP A 310 -14.05 -7.21 20.69
C TRP A 310 -14.84 -6.91 19.41
N ILE A 311 -15.49 -7.93 18.86
CA ILE A 311 -16.39 -7.79 17.72
C ILE A 311 -17.78 -7.50 18.28
N LEU A 312 -18.31 -6.31 18.02
CA LEU A 312 -19.66 -5.95 18.44
C LEU A 312 -20.67 -6.72 17.58
N PRO A 313 -21.85 -7.06 18.12
CA PRO A 313 -22.92 -7.72 17.36
C PRO A 313 -23.67 -6.73 16.44
N ILE A 314 -22.95 -5.74 15.92
CA ILE A 314 -23.45 -4.66 15.06
C ILE A 314 -22.65 -4.71 13.76
N LYS A 315 -23.36 -4.89 12.65
CA LYS A 315 -22.81 -4.87 11.30
C LYS A 315 -23.31 -3.64 10.58
N TYR A 316 -22.40 -2.97 9.88
CA TYR A 316 -22.73 -1.93 8.94
C TYR A 316 -22.74 -2.52 7.55
N ASN A 317 -23.90 -2.54 6.89
CA ASN A 317 -24.04 -3.06 5.53
C ASN A 317 -24.29 -1.93 4.53
N ARG A 318 -23.67 -2.08 3.37
CA ARG A 318 -23.80 -1.18 2.24
C ARG A 318 -24.15 -2.01 1.01
N LYS A 319 -25.33 -1.76 0.45
CA LYS A 319 -25.79 -2.37 -0.79
C LYS A 319 -25.65 -1.36 -1.93
N TYR A 320 -25.05 -1.79 -3.02
CA TYR A 320 -24.95 -1.06 -4.27
C TYR A 320 -25.85 -1.73 -5.29
N PHE A 321 -26.78 -0.97 -5.85
CA PHE A 321 -27.53 -1.33 -7.03
C PHE A 321 -26.80 -0.67 -8.19
N LEU A 322 -26.08 -1.47 -8.97
CA LEU A 322 -25.32 -1.02 -10.14
C LEU A 322 -26.18 -1.24 -11.37
N GLU A 323 -26.49 -0.19 -12.12
CA GLU A 323 -27.27 -0.32 -13.34
C GLU A 323 -26.51 -1.13 -14.38
N LYS A 324 -27.25 -2.03 -15.04
CA LYS A 324 -26.79 -2.86 -16.14
C LYS A 324 -27.50 -2.47 -17.41
N GLU A 325 -26.75 -2.46 -18.50
CA GLU A 325 -27.28 -2.34 -19.84
C GLU A 325 -26.75 -3.49 -20.69
N THR A 326 -27.64 -4.11 -21.48
CA THR A 326 -27.27 -5.16 -22.41
C THR A 326 -26.93 -4.54 -23.76
N LEU A 327 -25.67 -4.62 -24.13
CA LEU A 327 -25.18 -4.19 -25.44
C LEU A 327 -25.18 -5.38 -26.39
N ILE A 328 -25.82 -5.23 -27.54
CA ILE A 328 -25.77 -6.19 -28.64
C ILE A 328 -24.65 -5.75 -29.57
N ILE A 329 -23.62 -6.58 -29.70
CA ILE A 329 -22.52 -6.38 -30.64
C ILE A 329 -22.69 -7.37 -31.77
N GLU A 330 -22.75 -6.86 -32.99
CA GLU A 330 -22.75 -7.66 -34.22
C GLU A 330 -21.34 -7.61 -34.84
N TYR A 331 -20.76 -8.79 -35.05
CA TYR A 331 -19.46 -8.94 -35.69
C TYR A 331 -19.65 -9.23 -37.18
N SER A 332 -18.80 -8.62 -38.00
CA SER A 332 -18.61 -9.11 -39.37
C SER A 332 -17.94 -10.49 -39.37
N GLU A 333 -18.06 -11.22 -40.48
CA GLU A 333 -17.45 -12.55 -40.63
C GLU A 333 -15.92 -12.48 -40.44
N GLU A 334 -15.27 -11.49 -41.04
CA GLU A 334 -13.82 -11.27 -40.93
C GLU A 334 -13.40 -10.99 -39.48
N GLU A 335 -14.15 -10.15 -38.76
CA GLU A 335 -13.90 -9.85 -37.35
C GLU A 335 -14.09 -11.10 -36.49
N ALA A 336 -15.17 -11.86 -36.69
CA ALA A 336 -15.43 -13.09 -35.95
C ALA A 336 -14.32 -14.14 -36.15
N ILE A 337 -13.79 -14.28 -37.37
CA ILE A 337 -12.67 -15.17 -37.68
C ILE A 337 -11.39 -14.71 -36.98
N SER A 338 -11.12 -13.40 -36.99
CA SER A 338 -9.94 -12.83 -36.33
C SER A 338 -9.97 -13.06 -34.80
N ILE A 339 -11.12 -12.82 -34.17
CA ILE A 339 -11.33 -13.03 -32.73
C ILE A 339 -11.24 -14.52 -32.40
N ALA A 340 -11.81 -15.39 -33.24
CA ALA A 340 -11.76 -16.84 -33.04
C ALA A 340 -10.33 -17.36 -33.13
N THR A 341 -9.53 -16.84 -34.08
CA THR A 341 -8.11 -17.18 -34.22
C THR A 341 -7.30 -16.72 -33.01
N LEU A 342 -7.55 -15.51 -32.52
CA LEU A 342 -6.92 -14.97 -31.32
C LEU A 342 -7.26 -15.82 -30.08
N MET A 343 -8.55 -16.10 -29.87
CA MET A 343 -9.04 -16.90 -28.75
C MET A 343 -8.48 -18.33 -28.78
N ALA A 344 -8.43 -18.96 -29.95
CA ALA A 344 -7.83 -20.28 -30.13
C ALA A 344 -6.35 -20.31 -29.74
N ARG A 345 -5.62 -19.24 -30.11
CA ARG A 345 -4.20 -19.09 -29.77
C ARG A 345 -3.98 -18.89 -28.28
N GLU A 346 -4.78 -18.05 -27.63
CA GLU A 346 -4.70 -17.85 -26.18
C GLU A 346 -5.04 -19.12 -25.40
N GLU A 347 -6.06 -19.85 -25.82
CA GLU A 347 -6.42 -21.13 -25.18
C GLU A 347 -5.30 -22.17 -25.32
N LEU A 348 -4.63 -22.20 -26.49
CA LEU A 348 -3.47 -23.06 -26.69
C LEU A 348 -2.31 -22.66 -25.77
N LEU A 349 -1.96 -21.37 -25.69
CA LEU A 349 -0.87 -20.88 -24.83
C LEU A 349 -1.09 -21.22 -23.36
N LYS A 350 -2.34 -21.25 -22.87
CA LYS A 350 -2.67 -21.69 -21.50
C LYS A 350 -2.37 -23.17 -21.23
N LYS A 351 -2.32 -24.01 -22.27
CA LYS A 351 -2.07 -25.46 -22.18
C LYS A 351 -0.61 -25.84 -22.44
N LEU A 352 0.20 -24.93 -22.97
CA LEU A 352 1.59 -25.17 -23.33
C LEU A 352 2.54 -24.83 -22.17
N ASP A 353 3.71 -25.50 -22.16
CA ASP A 353 4.78 -25.17 -21.22
C ASP A 353 5.41 -23.80 -21.59
N LYS A 354 6.01 -23.11 -20.61
CA LYS A 354 6.58 -21.76 -20.79
C LYS A 354 7.64 -21.67 -21.90
N ASP A 355 8.33 -22.77 -22.15
CA ASP A 355 9.42 -22.86 -23.14
C ASP A 355 8.92 -23.33 -24.52
N ALA A 356 7.61 -23.53 -24.72
CA ALA A 356 7.05 -24.02 -25.98
C ALA A 356 7.00 -22.94 -27.07
N ILE A 357 7.26 -23.34 -28.32
CA ILE A 357 7.32 -22.43 -29.49
C ILE A 357 6.30 -22.90 -30.52
N ILE A 358 5.41 -22.00 -30.94
CA ILE A 358 4.48 -22.24 -32.07
C ILE A 358 5.24 -21.97 -33.37
N LYS A 359 5.52 -23.01 -34.16
CA LYS A 359 6.25 -22.93 -35.44
C LYS A 359 5.35 -22.50 -36.59
N GLY A 360 4.07 -22.88 -36.52
CA GLY A 360 3.09 -22.54 -37.56
C GLY A 360 1.66 -22.83 -37.13
N GLU A 361 0.72 -22.17 -37.80
CA GLU A 361 -0.71 -22.36 -37.65
C GLU A 361 -1.36 -22.45 -39.04
N LYS A 362 -2.38 -23.31 -39.18
CA LYS A 362 -3.13 -23.44 -40.43
C LYS A 362 -4.60 -23.66 -40.12
N ILE A 363 -5.45 -22.78 -40.64
CA ILE A 363 -6.90 -22.93 -40.62
C ILE A 363 -7.27 -24.03 -41.62
N LEU A 364 -7.90 -25.09 -41.15
CA LEU A 364 -8.30 -26.21 -41.99
C LEU A 364 -9.72 -26.09 -42.50
N HIS A 365 -10.61 -25.57 -41.66
CA HIS A 365 -12.01 -25.50 -41.95
C HIS A 365 -12.63 -24.27 -41.30
N GLU A 366 -13.43 -23.58 -42.09
CA GLU A 366 -14.23 -22.44 -41.72
C GLU A 366 -15.66 -22.77 -42.13
N THR A 367 -16.56 -22.80 -41.15
CA THR A 367 -17.99 -23.04 -41.39
C THR A 367 -18.82 -22.01 -40.65
N ILE A 368 -19.80 -21.46 -41.37
CA ILE A 368 -20.79 -20.55 -40.80
C ILE A 368 -22.11 -21.31 -40.75
N GLU A 369 -22.53 -21.67 -39.55
CA GLU A 369 -23.77 -22.41 -39.32
C GLU A 369 -24.52 -21.79 -38.14
N ASN A 370 -25.83 -21.59 -38.29
CA ASN A 370 -26.72 -21.09 -37.23
C ASN A 370 -26.24 -19.77 -36.59
N GLY A 371 -25.72 -18.84 -37.40
CA GLY A 371 -25.22 -17.55 -36.91
C GLY A 371 -23.93 -17.63 -36.10
N LYS A 372 -23.19 -18.74 -36.19
CA LYS A 372 -21.90 -18.93 -35.53
C LYS A 372 -20.82 -19.30 -36.54
N VAL A 373 -19.66 -18.67 -36.41
CA VAL A 373 -18.44 -19.06 -37.11
C VAL A 373 -17.78 -20.17 -36.31
N LYS A 374 -17.49 -21.31 -36.95
CA LYS A 374 -16.73 -22.43 -36.41
C LYS A 374 -15.39 -22.51 -37.15
N LEU A 375 -14.30 -22.45 -36.39
CA LEU A 375 -12.95 -22.61 -36.92
C LEU A 375 -12.30 -23.87 -36.37
N MET A 376 -11.68 -24.64 -37.25
CA MET A 376 -10.75 -25.71 -36.91
C MET A 376 -9.34 -25.31 -37.32
N ILE A 377 -8.47 -25.10 -36.34
CA ILE A 377 -7.10 -24.64 -36.53
C ILE A 377 -6.13 -25.74 -36.10
N HIS A 378 -5.15 -26.02 -36.95
CA HIS A 378 -4.01 -26.87 -36.63
C HIS A 378 -2.80 -26.02 -36.25
N TYR A 379 -2.19 -26.33 -35.12
CA TYR A 379 -0.95 -25.69 -34.66
C TYR A 379 0.19 -26.69 -34.63
N GLN A 380 1.33 -26.28 -35.16
CA GLN A 380 2.59 -27.02 -35.09
C GLN A 380 3.43 -26.40 -33.96
N VAL A 381 3.63 -27.16 -32.88
CA VAL A 381 4.26 -26.67 -31.66
C VAL A 381 5.49 -27.49 -31.34
N ILE A 382 6.58 -26.82 -31.00
CA ILE A 382 7.80 -27.42 -30.47
C ILE A 382 7.74 -27.25 -28.95
N GLU A 383 7.70 -28.36 -28.21
CA GLU A 383 7.73 -28.35 -26.75
C GLU A 383 8.62 -29.48 -26.22
N ASP A 384 9.07 -29.36 -24.96
CA ASP A 384 9.79 -30.47 -24.31
C ASP A 384 8.83 -31.64 -24.14
N ILE A 385 9.19 -32.82 -24.63
CA ILE A 385 8.36 -34.03 -24.55
C ILE A 385 8.86 -35.00 -23.47
N ALA A 386 9.94 -34.69 -22.76
CA ALA A 386 10.47 -35.55 -21.73
C ALA A 386 9.64 -35.49 -20.43
N THR A 387 9.40 -36.64 -19.82
CA THR A 387 8.88 -36.75 -18.45
C THR A 387 9.62 -37.84 -17.70
N SER A 388 9.75 -37.69 -16.38
CA SER A 388 10.49 -38.62 -15.53
C SER A 388 9.70 -39.89 -15.25
N GLN A 389 10.33 -41.04 -15.46
CA GLN A 389 9.85 -42.35 -15.03
C GLN A 389 10.83 -42.96 -14.01
N PRO A 390 10.41 -43.29 -12.78
CA PRO A 390 11.29 -43.89 -11.79
C PRO A 390 11.75 -45.28 -12.25
N ILE A 391 12.97 -45.67 -11.86
CA ILE A 391 13.49 -47.02 -12.10
C ILE A 391 12.94 -47.92 -10.98
N ILE A 392 12.09 -48.89 -11.34
CA ILE A 392 11.55 -49.87 -10.39
C ILE A 392 12.44 -51.11 -10.46
N GLN A 393 12.77 -51.69 -9.30
CA GLN A 393 13.63 -52.86 -9.21
C GLN A 393 12.89 -54.09 -9.80
N GLY A 394 13.13 -54.39 -11.08
CA GLY A 394 12.47 -55.48 -11.82
C GLY A 394 12.42 -55.33 -13.35
N ASP A 395 12.75 -54.14 -13.89
CA ASP A 395 12.83 -53.84 -15.34
C ASP A 395 14.17 -54.19 -16.00
#